data_AF-A0A831M5F0-F1
#
_entry.id   AF-A0A831M5F0-F1
#
_cell.length_a   1.000
_cell.length_b   1.000
_cell.length_c   1.000
_cell.angle_alpha   90.00
_cell.angle_beta   90.00
_cell.angle_gamma   90.00
#
_symmetry.space_group_name_H-M   'P 1'
#
loop_
_entity.id
_entity.type
_entity.pdbx_description
1 polymer ?
#
loop_
_entity_poly.entity_id
_entity_poly.type
_entity_poly.pdbx_seq_one_letter_code
_entity_poly.pdbx_strand_id
1 'polypeptide(L)'
;MSDFVSDFMRQFGPDVSRQLSASLGVKPEEASRLLPQVIPMIMGGLKKQMETRGGAQRLDHILNKYGREDVLNDIGGTIAAKAREANPDPQLGGLLGQSGVQASQMFGQMLGLSSQKAMSLIPMLAPLIL
;
A
#
# COMPACT_ATOMS: atom_id res chain seq x y z
N MET A 1 -14.30 8.83 -12.29
CA MET A 1 -13.26 7.87 -11.80
C MET A 1 -12.78 8.20 -10.37
N SER A 2 -13.58 8.90 -9.55
CA SER A 2 -13.21 9.31 -8.17
C SER A 2 -13.92 8.52 -7.07
N ASP A 3 -14.71 7.50 -7.42
CA ASP A 3 -15.49 6.71 -6.45
C ASP A 3 -14.65 5.70 -5.67
N PHE A 4 -13.73 4.96 -6.31
CA PHE A 4 -13.02 3.87 -5.63
C PHE A 4 -12.30 4.31 -4.35
N VAL A 5 -11.53 5.41 -4.41
CA VAL A 5 -10.82 5.92 -3.22
C VAL A 5 -11.83 6.33 -2.14
N SER A 6 -12.93 6.94 -2.52
CA SER A 6 -13.95 7.43 -1.59
C SER A 6 -14.71 6.27 -0.93
N ASP A 7 -15.09 5.27 -1.72
CA ASP A 7 -15.77 4.06 -1.26
C ASP A 7 -14.84 3.20 -0.39
N PHE A 8 -13.59 3.03 -0.79
CA PHE A 8 -12.57 2.36 0.02
C PHE A 8 -12.40 3.06 1.37
N MET A 9 -12.30 4.40 1.37
CA MET A 9 -12.17 5.17 2.61
C MET A 9 -13.40 5.07 3.50
N ARG A 10 -14.60 5.00 2.93
CA ARG A 10 -15.85 4.81 3.69
C ARG A 10 -15.95 3.42 4.28
N GLN A 11 -15.60 2.40 3.53
CA GLN A 11 -15.81 1.00 3.92
C GLN A 11 -14.66 0.44 4.76
N PHE A 12 -13.41 0.70 4.36
CA PHE A 12 -12.22 0.09 4.95
C PHE A 12 -11.28 1.10 5.62
N GLY A 13 -11.42 2.39 5.32
CA GLY A 13 -10.55 3.45 5.84
C GLY A 13 -10.35 3.42 7.37
N PRO A 14 -11.40 3.30 8.19
CA PRO A 14 -11.27 3.23 9.64
C PRO A 14 -10.45 2.01 10.11
N ASP A 15 -10.70 0.83 9.56
CA ASP A 15 -10.00 -0.40 9.94
C ASP A 15 -8.53 -0.36 9.52
N VAL A 16 -8.27 0.01 8.27
CA VAL A 16 -6.92 0.12 7.72
C VAL A 16 -6.11 1.15 8.51
N SER A 17 -6.70 2.31 8.82
CA SER A 17 -6.02 3.37 9.60
C SER A 17 -5.69 2.92 11.02
N ARG A 18 -6.60 2.20 11.68
CA ARG A 18 -6.35 1.63 13.02
C ARG A 18 -5.21 0.61 13.00
N GLN A 19 -5.21 -0.30 12.02
CA GLN A 19 -4.19 -1.35 11.92
C GLN A 19 -2.82 -0.80 11.51
N LEU A 20 -2.77 0.18 10.60
CA LEU A 20 -1.55 0.90 10.26
C LEU A 20 -1.00 1.67 11.46
N SER A 21 -1.86 2.40 12.18
CA SER A 21 -1.50 3.12 13.40
C SER A 21 -0.86 2.19 14.43
N ALA A 22 -1.48 1.03 14.70
CA ALA A 22 -0.95 0.03 15.62
C ALA A 22 0.40 -0.55 15.16
N SER A 23 0.55 -0.83 13.87
CA SER A 23 1.77 -1.44 13.30
C SER A 23 2.95 -0.46 13.24
N LEU A 24 2.65 0.81 12.96
CA LEU A 24 3.66 1.86 12.77
C LEU A 24 3.97 2.62 14.06
N GLY A 25 3.05 2.63 15.03
CA GLY A 25 3.14 3.44 16.24
C GLY A 25 2.87 4.93 16.00
N VAL A 26 1.97 5.24 15.06
CA VAL A 26 1.56 6.62 14.71
C VAL A 26 0.10 6.84 15.06
N LYS A 27 -0.40 8.07 14.99
CA LYS A 27 -1.81 8.34 15.27
C LYS A 27 -2.71 7.86 14.12
N PRO A 28 -3.93 7.34 14.40
CA PRO A 28 -4.86 6.92 13.34
C PRO A 28 -5.15 8.01 12.31
N GLU A 29 -5.22 9.27 12.73
CA GLU A 29 -5.48 10.42 11.86
C GLU A 29 -4.32 10.72 10.90
N GLU A 30 -3.10 10.37 11.30
CA GLU A 30 -1.90 10.52 10.46
C GLU A 30 -1.84 9.39 9.43
N ALA A 31 -2.14 8.15 9.85
CA ALA A 31 -2.25 7.01 8.96
C ALA A 31 -3.36 7.20 7.91
N SER A 32 -4.53 7.71 8.32
CA SER A 32 -5.67 7.92 7.41
C SER A 32 -5.39 8.96 6.33
N ARG A 33 -4.50 9.94 6.59
CA ARG A 33 -4.09 10.97 5.60
C ARG A 33 -3.19 10.43 4.51
N LEU A 34 -2.55 9.27 4.72
CA LEU A 34 -1.72 8.63 3.71
C LEU A 34 -2.53 7.86 2.67
N LEU A 35 -3.62 7.22 3.09
CA LEU A 35 -4.48 6.39 2.24
C LEU A 35 -4.86 7.08 0.91
N PRO A 36 -5.40 8.31 0.88
CA PRO A 36 -5.77 8.97 -0.37
C PRO A 36 -4.58 9.31 -1.29
N GLN A 37 -3.35 9.26 -0.80
CA GLN A 37 -2.14 9.48 -1.61
C GLN A 37 -1.54 8.17 -2.12
N VAL A 38 -1.52 7.13 -1.27
CA VAL A 38 -0.94 5.82 -1.60
C VAL A 38 -1.82 5.05 -2.59
N ILE A 39 -3.14 5.07 -2.41
CA ILE A 39 -4.07 4.35 -3.28
C ILE A 39 -3.90 4.73 -4.77
N PRO A 40 -4.03 6.02 -5.16
CA PRO A 40 -3.89 6.40 -6.57
C PRO A 40 -2.46 6.19 -7.08
N MET A 41 -1.45 6.23 -6.22
CA MET A 41 -0.07 5.92 -6.61
C MET A 41 0.08 4.45 -7.02
N ILE A 42 -0.47 3.52 -6.25
CA ILE A 42 -0.45 2.08 -6.58
C ILE A 42 -1.25 1.81 -7.86
N MET A 43 -2.46 2.37 -7.97
CA MET A 43 -3.28 2.24 -9.18
C MET A 43 -2.60 2.84 -10.42
N GLY A 44 -1.95 4.00 -10.29
CA GLY A 44 -1.19 4.64 -11.36
C GLY A 44 0.02 3.79 -11.79
N GLY A 45 0.70 3.17 -10.82
CA GLY A 45 1.74 2.17 -11.09
C GLY A 45 1.20 1.00 -11.90
N LEU A 46 0.04 0.45 -11.54
CA LEU A 46 -0.57 -0.67 -12.26
C LEU A 46 -0.90 -0.30 -13.70
N LYS A 47 -1.56 0.85 -13.88
CA LYS A 47 -1.88 1.40 -15.20
C LYS A 47 -0.61 1.53 -16.04
N LYS A 48 0.46 2.09 -15.49
CA LYS A 48 1.74 2.23 -16.18
C LYS A 48 2.35 0.88 -16.56
N GLN A 49 2.30 -0.13 -15.67
CA GLN A 49 2.81 -1.47 -15.98
C GLN A 49 2.00 -2.14 -17.09
N MET A 50 0.67 -2.01 -17.05
CA MET A 50 -0.22 -2.48 -18.11
C MET A 50 0.12 -1.82 -19.46
N GLU A 51 0.31 -0.50 -19.48
CA GLU A 51 0.60 0.26 -20.71
C GLU A 51 2.01 0.00 -21.27
N THR A 52 3.01 -0.26 -20.43
CA THR A 52 4.43 -0.23 -20.85
C THR A 52 5.18 -1.55 -20.77
N ARG A 53 4.71 -2.55 -20.00
CA ARG A 53 5.49 -3.76 -19.65
C ARG A 53 4.72 -5.07 -19.76
N GLY A 54 3.87 -5.21 -20.78
CA GLY A 54 3.29 -6.50 -21.17
C GLY A 54 1.79 -6.66 -20.95
N GLY A 55 1.04 -5.55 -20.83
CA GLY A 55 -0.43 -5.60 -20.86
C GLY A 55 -1.04 -6.39 -19.70
N ALA A 56 -2.12 -7.12 -19.98
CA ALA A 56 -2.90 -7.85 -18.99
C ALA A 56 -2.09 -8.94 -18.26
N GLN A 57 -1.19 -9.65 -18.95
CA GLN A 57 -0.39 -10.71 -18.32
C GLN A 57 0.52 -10.18 -17.21
N ARG A 58 1.09 -8.99 -17.41
CA ARG A 58 1.90 -8.33 -16.38
C ARG A 58 1.04 -7.91 -15.20
N LEU A 59 -0.17 -7.43 -15.46
CA LEU A 59 -1.14 -7.08 -14.43
C LEU A 59 -1.52 -8.30 -13.59
N ASP A 60 -1.93 -9.40 -14.22
CA ASP A 60 -2.28 -10.65 -13.53
C ASP A 60 -1.14 -11.14 -12.64
N HIS A 61 0.10 -11.09 -13.13
CA HIS A 61 1.26 -11.48 -12.33
C HIS A 61 1.43 -10.60 -11.08
N ILE A 62 1.19 -9.28 -11.19
CA ILE A 62 1.30 -8.34 -10.07
C ILE A 62 0.17 -8.55 -9.07
N LEU A 63 -1.07 -8.69 -9.53
CA LEU A 63 -2.22 -8.96 -8.67
C LEU A 63 -2.05 -10.27 -7.90
N ASN A 64 -1.59 -11.34 -8.57
CA ASN A 64 -1.33 -12.62 -7.89
C ASN A 64 -0.18 -12.57 -6.88
N LYS A 65 0.81 -11.69 -7.09
CA LYS A 65 2.00 -11.60 -6.24
C LYS A 65 1.81 -10.67 -5.04
N TYR A 66 1.11 -9.57 -5.23
CA TYR A 66 0.99 -8.49 -4.25
C TYR A 66 -0.43 -8.26 -3.76
N GLY A 67 -1.44 -8.71 -4.51
CA GLY A 67 -2.84 -8.76 -4.09
C GLY A 67 -3.19 -10.06 -3.37
N ARG A 68 -4.41 -10.11 -2.81
CA ARG A 68 -4.94 -11.32 -2.17
C ARG A 68 -6.46 -11.29 -2.09
N GLU A 69 -7.14 -12.35 -2.52
CA GLU A 69 -8.60 -12.42 -2.60
C GLU A 69 -9.30 -12.33 -1.23
N ASP A 70 -8.67 -12.87 -0.18
CA ASP A 70 -9.22 -12.94 1.17
C ASP A 70 -8.73 -11.82 2.10
N VAL A 71 -7.98 -10.84 1.56
CA VAL A 71 -7.37 -9.75 2.35
C VAL A 71 -8.39 -8.98 3.20
N LEU A 72 -9.60 -8.80 2.67
CA LEU A 72 -10.65 -8.03 3.31
C LEU A 72 -11.27 -8.78 4.50
N ASN A 73 -11.11 -10.10 4.57
CA ASN A 73 -11.55 -10.91 5.70
C ASN A 73 -10.59 -10.78 6.90
N ASP A 74 -9.31 -10.49 6.65
CA ASP A 74 -8.28 -10.31 7.70
C ASP A 74 -7.29 -9.19 7.34
N ILE A 75 -7.81 -7.96 7.36
CA ILE A 75 -7.03 -6.73 7.14
C ILE A 75 -5.92 -6.60 8.18
N GLY A 76 -6.24 -6.88 9.45
CA GLY A 76 -5.31 -6.75 10.58
C GLY A 76 -4.14 -7.73 10.48
N GLY A 77 -4.42 -9.01 10.26
CA GLY A 77 -3.40 -10.03 10.08
C GLY A 77 -2.54 -9.76 8.86
N THR A 78 -3.13 -9.27 7.76
CA THR A 78 -2.37 -8.92 6.55
C THR A 78 -1.41 -7.75 6.78
N ILE A 79 -1.89 -6.66 7.36
CA ILE A 79 -1.04 -5.49 7.66
C ILE A 79 0.06 -5.90 8.66
N ALA A 80 -0.29 -6.64 9.72
CA ALA A 80 0.68 -7.09 10.71
C ALA A 80 1.75 -8.02 10.13
N ALA A 81 1.38 -8.92 9.22
CA ALA A 81 2.32 -9.79 8.51
C ALA A 81 3.30 -8.97 7.66
N LYS A 82 2.79 -7.98 6.92
CA LYS A 82 3.62 -7.08 6.11
C LYS A 82 4.49 -6.14 6.93
N ALA A 83 4.01 -5.70 8.09
CA ALA A 83 4.79 -4.88 9.02
C ALA A 83 6.02 -5.60 9.58
N ARG A 84 5.95 -6.93 9.71
CA ARG A 84 7.02 -7.79 10.26
C ARG A 84 7.97 -8.34 9.19
N GLU A 85 7.73 -8.03 7.91
CA GLU A 85 8.58 -8.49 6.81
C GLU A 85 10.00 -7.92 6.97
N ALA A 86 11.00 -8.80 6.95
CA ALA A 86 12.39 -8.41 7.18
C ALA A 86 12.92 -7.49 6.07
N ASN A 87 12.49 -7.75 4.82
CA ASN A 87 12.90 -7.01 3.63
C ASN A 87 11.66 -6.47 2.90
N PRO A 88 11.04 -5.39 3.40
CA PRO A 88 9.89 -4.79 2.74
C PRO A 88 10.30 -4.20 1.39
N ASP A 89 9.52 -4.51 0.35
CA ASP A 89 9.75 -4.02 -1.01
C ASP A 89 8.73 -2.93 -1.39
N PRO A 90 9.03 -1.64 -1.14
CA PRO A 90 8.13 -0.55 -1.52
C PRO A 90 8.06 -0.33 -3.04
N GLN A 91 8.90 -0.98 -3.83
CA GLN A 91 8.79 -0.94 -5.28
C GLN A 91 7.73 -1.92 -5.81
N LEU A 92 7.26 -2.84 -4.96
CA LEU A 92 6.29 -3.88 -5.31
C LEU A 92 6.74 -4.65 -6.57
N GLY A 93 8.00 -5.11 -6.59
CA GLY A 93 8.55 -5.90 -7.70
C GLY A 93 8.76 -5.10 -8.98
N GLY A 94 9.01 -3.80 -8.82
CA GLY A 94 9.18 -2.85 -9.92
C GLY A 94 7.87 -2.26 -10.45
N LEU A 95 6.72 -2.56 -9.83
CA LEU A 95 5.44 -1.91 -10.11
C LEU A 95 5.57 -0.39 -9.97
N LEU A 96 6.06 0.08 -8.82
CA LEU A 96 6.28 1.49 -8.52
C LEU A 96 7.70 1.95 -8.89
N GLY A 97 8.65 1.01 -9.01
CA GLY A 97 10.06 1.32 -9.23
C GLY A 97 10.61 2.28 -8.16
N GLN A 98 11.49 3.19 -8.56
CA GLN A 98 12.11 4.15 -7.64
C GLN A 98 11.10 5.08 -6.94
N SER A 99 9.95 5.35 -7.58
CA SER A 99 8.90 6.19 -7.00
C SER A 99 8.31 5.58 -5.72
N GLY A 100 8.27 4.24 -5.63
CA GLY A 100 7.85 3.56 -4.40
C GLY A 100 8.79 3.84 -3.23
N VAL A 101 10.11 3.76 -3.46
CA VAL A 101 11.12 4.09 -2.43
C VAL A 101 11.01 5.54 -1.98
N GLN A 102 10.91 6.47 -2.93
CA GLN A 102 10.81 7.90 -2.64
C GLN A 102 9.54 8.23 -1.86
N ALA A 103 8.40 7.65 -2.26
CA ALA A 103 7.14 7.81 -1.57
C ALA A 103 7.19 7.27 -0.14
N SER A 104 7.72 6.05 0.05
CA SER A 104 7.93 5.47 1.38
C SER A 104 8.77 6.36 2.27
N GLN A 105 9.89 6.89 1.78
CA GLN A 105 10.75 7.80 2.53
C GLN A 105 10.03 9.10 2.90
N MET A 106 9.33 9.72 1.94
CA MET A 106 8.55 10.93 2.15
C MET A 106 7.48 10.74 3.22
N PHE A 107 6.67 9.68 3.11
CA PHE A 107 5.65 9.35 4.10
C PHE A 107 6.27 9.02 5.46
N GLY A 108 7.40 8.32 5.47
CA GLY A 108 8.16 8.06 6.69
C GLY A 108 8.58 9.35 7.41
N GLN A 109 9.11 10.32 6.68
CA GLN A 109 9.48 11.63 7.23
C GLN A 109 8.26 12.40 7.75
N MET A 110 7.16 12.41 6.99
CA MET A 110 5.92 13.07 7.42
C MET A 110 5.35 12.46 8.71
N LEU A 111 5.54 11.16 8.91
CA LEU A 111 5.03 10.40 10.06
C LEU A 111 6.05 10.21 11.19
N GLY A 112 7.28 10.72 11.06
CA GLY A 112 8.35 10.48 12.05
C GLY A 112 8.75 9.00 12.21
N LEU A 113 8.64 8.21 11.14
CA LEU A 113 8.94 6.78 11.16
C LEU A 113 10.43 6.49 10.97
N SER A 114 10.86 5.34 11.51
CA SER A 114 12.16 4.77 11.14
C SER A 114 12.16 4.35 9.66
N SER A 115 13.35 4.31 9.05
CA SER A 115 13.53 3.89 7.65
C SER A 115 12.85 2.54 7.35
N GLN A 116 13.00 1.56 8.23
CA GLN A 116 12.36 0.24 8.06
C GLN A 116 10.83 0.32 8.01
N LYS A 117 10.22 1.07 8.94
CA LYS A 117 8.75 1.27 8.99
C LYS A 117 8.24 2.08 7.80
N ALA A 118 9.03 3.04 7.35
CA ALA A 118 8.73 3.83 6.16
C ALA A 118 8.70 2.95 4.90
N MET A 119 9.65 2.02 4.77
CA MET A 119 9.73 1.10 3.63
C MET A 119 8.62 0.04 3.65
N SER A 120 8.05 -0.30 4.81
CA SER A 120 6.93 -1.25 4.91
C SER A 120 5.54 -0.62 4.68
N LEU A 121 5.42 0.71 4.65
CA LEU A 121 4.14 1.42 4.41
C LEU A 121 3.41 0.94 3.15
N ILE A 122 4.08 1.02 2.00
CA ILE A 122 3.50 0.65 0.72
C ILE A 122 3.19 -0.87 0.68
N PRO A 123 4.09 -1.78 1.08
CA PRO A 123 3.81 -3.21 1.17
C PRO A 123 2.64 -3.60 2.08
N MET A 124 2.41 -2.86 3.18
CA MET A 124 1.25 -3.10 4.05
C MET A 124 -0.07 -2.75 3.36
N LEU A 125 -0.06 -1.73 2.50
CA LEU A 125 -1.25 -1.23 1.81
C LEU A 125 -1.53 -1.93 0.48
N ALA A 126 -0.50 -2.42 -0.20
CA ALA A 126 -0.63 -3.00 -1.53
C ALA A 126 -1.68 -4.13 -1.61
N PRO A 127 -1.73 -5.12 -0.70
CA PRO A 127 -2.70 -6.21 -0.79
C PRO A 127 -4.16 -5.77 -0.69
N LEU A 128 -4.44 -4.60 -0.11
CA LEU A 128 -5.80 -4.08 0.05
C LEU A 128 -6.31 -3.35 -1.20
N ILE A 129 -5.38 -2.99 -2.10
CA ILE A 129 -5.64 -2.19 -3.29
C ILE A 129 -5.55 -3.06 -4.55
N LEU A 130 -4.69 -4.09 -4.51
CA LEU A 130 -4.42 -5.06 -5.57
C LEU A 130 -5.26 -6.32 -5.36
#